data_AF-S2WI95-F1
#
_entry.id   AF-S2WI95-F1
#
_cell.length_a   1.000
_cell.length_b   1.000
_cell.length_c   1.000
_cell.angle_alpha   90.00
_cell.angle_beta   90.00
_cell.angle_gamma   90.00
#
_symmetry.space_group_name_H-M   'P 1'
#
loop_
_entity.id
_entity.type
_entity.pdbx_description
1 polymer ?
#
loop_
_entity_poly.entity_id
_entity_poly.type
_entity_poly.pdbx_seq_one_letter_code
_entity_poly.pdbx_strand_id
1 'polypeptide(L)' 'MKFAILGAGRIAQVHARTFASMPEHSIEIVPDPFGDAAEKLATQYSARATRVPPRKNMQRPPATSSRT' A
#
# COMPACT_ATOMS: atom_id res chain seq x y z
N MET A 1 18.31 -3.00 0.09
CA MET A 1 17.41 -3.57 1.13
C MET A 1 16.02 -3.80 0.57
N LYS A 2 15.25 -4.72 1.16
CA LYS A 2 13.89 -5.04 0.71
C LYS A 2 12.85 -4.53 1.71
N PHE A 3 11.78 -3.92 1.20
CA PHE A 3 10.76 -3.29 2.02
C PHE A 3 9.36 -3.83 1.72
N ALA A 4 8.52 -3.80 2.74
CA ALA A 4 7.08 -4.01 2.63
C ALA A 4 6.36 -2.67 2.88
N ILE A 5 5.34 -2.37 2.08
CA ILE A 5 4.49 -1.19 2.29
C ILE A 5 3.14 -1.64 2.81
N LEU A 6 2.86 -1.33 4.08
CA LEU A 6 1.63 -1.73 4.74
C LEU A 6 0.49 -0.77 4.40
N GLY A 7 -0.51 -1.28 3.67
CA GLY A 7 -1.59 -0.50 3.09
C GLY A 7 -1.20 0.20 1.78
N ALA A 8 -2.18 0.48 0.94
CA ALA A 8 -2.01 1.12 -0.37
C ALA A 8 -2.78 2.47 -0.45
N GLY A 9 -2.88 3.16 0.69
CA GLY A 9 -3.47 4.49 0.79
C GLY A 9 -2.58 5.62 0.23
N ARG A 10 -3.03 6.88 0.41
CA ARG A 10 -2.32 8.07 -0.12
C ARG A 10 -0.88 8.20 0.41
N ILE A 11 -0.67 7.91 1.69
CA ILE A 11 0.66 7.97 2.34
C ILE A 11 1.59 6.87 1.78
N ALA A 12 1.05 5.68 1.53
CA ALA A 12 1.82 4.58 0.95
C ALA A 12 2.39 4.93 -0.42
N GLN A 13 1.66 5.68 -1.25
CA GLN A 13 2.14 6.14 -2.57
C GLN A 13 3.34 7.09 -2.46
N VAL A 14 3.37 7.96 -1.45
CA VAL A 14 4.50 8.88 -1.22
C VAL A 14 5.74 8.09 -0.83
N HIS A 15 5.64 7.18 0.15
CA HIS A 15 6.77 6.35 0.55
C HIS A 15 7.26 5.44 -0.57
N ALA A 16 6.35 4.86 -1.37
CA ALA A 16 6.73 4.03 -2.51
C ALA A 16 7.59 4.80 -3.53
N ARG A 17 7.26 6.07 -3.78
CA ARG A 17 8.03 6.94 -4.67
C ARG A 17 9.44 7.20 -4.13
N THR A 18 9.56 7.47 -2.84
CA THR A 18 10.87 7.69 -2.19
C THR A 18 11.74 6.43 -2.26
N PHE A 19 11.18 5.25 -2.01
CA PHE A 19 11.94 4.01 -2.15
C PHE A 19 12.34 3.72 -3.60
N ALA A 20 11.46 4.00 -4.56
CA ALA A 20 11.74 3.81 -5.96
C ALA A 20 12.81 4.74 -6.53
N SER A 21 13.11 5.88 -5.87
CA SER A 21 14.22 6.74 -6.27
C SER A 21 15.59 6.25 -5.79
N MET A 22 15.66 5.19 -4.98
CA MET A 22 16.90 4.62 -4.44
C MET A 22 17.20 3.27 -5.13
N PRO A 23 18.23 3.16 -5.98
CA PRO A 23 18.52 1.95 -6.77
C PRO A 23 18.78 0.68 -5.95
N GLU A 24 19.26 0.84 -4.73
CA GLU A 24 19.61 -0.24 -3.81
C GLU A 24 18.40 -0.74 -2.99
N HIS A 25 17.23 -0.14 -3.18
CA HIS A 25 15.99 -0.44 -2.47
C HIS A 25 14.98 -1.11 -3.43
N SER A 26 14.19 -2.04 -2.90
CA SER A 26 13.08 -2.64 -3.64
C SER A 26 11.87 -2.85 -2.74
N ILE A 27 10.69 -2.67 -3.31
CA ILE A 27 9.42 -2.98 -2.65
C ILE A 27 9.07 -4.41 -3.04
N GLU A 28 8.99 -5.31 -2.07
CA GLU A 28 8.75 -6.73 -2.36
C GLU A 28 7.26 -7.09 -2.25
N ILE A 29 6.55 -6.43 -1.34
CA ILE A 29 5.16 -6.78 -1.02
C ILE A 29 4.35 -5.57 -0.55
N VAL A 30 3.08 -5.53 -0.97
CA VAL A 30 2.09 -4.52 -0.58
C VAL A 30 0.82 -5.23 -0.09
N PRO A 31 0.64 -5.45 1.22
CA PRO A 31 -0.62 -5.90 1.78
C PRO A 31 -1.64 -4.75 1.87
N ASP A 32 -2.82 -4.90 1.29
CA ASP A 32 -3.98 -4.05 1.58
C ASP A 32 -5.27 -4.91 1.57
N PRO A 33 -6.05 -4.93 2.67
CA PRO A 33 -7.29 -5.70 2.73
C PRO A 33 -8.44 -5.06 1.92
N PHE A 34 -8.29 -3.84 1.42
CA PHE A 34 -9.35 -3.07 0.78
C PHE A 34 -9.09 -2.78 -0.71
N GLY A 35 -10.02 -3.21 -1.55
CA GLY A 35 -10.05 -2.84 -2.97
C GLY A 35 -8.84 -3.33 -3.78
N ASP A 36 -8.52 -2.58 -4.84
CA ASP A 36 -7.49 -2.91 -5.84
C ASP A 36 -6.21 -2.05 -5.72
N ALA A 37 -6.12 -1.21 -4.69
CA ALA A 37 -5.03 -0.25 -4.55
C ALA A 37 -3.66 -0.94 -4.38
N ALA A 38 -3.60 -2.05 -3.63
CA ALA A 38 -2.38 -2.84 -3.48
C ALA A 38 -1.91 -3.43 -4.81
N GLU A 39 -2.82 -3.92 -5.65
CA GLU A 39 -2.47 -4.51 -6.95
C GLU A 39 -1.91 -3.46 -7.90
N LYS A 40 -2.51 -2.28 -7.93
CA LYS A 40 -2.02 -1.14 -8.72
C LYS A 40 -0.62 -0.72 -8.27
N LEU A 41 -0.42 -0.54 -6.96
CA LEU A 41 0.88 -0.14 -6.42
C LEU A 41 1.95 -1.22 -6.66
N ALA A 42 1.59 -2.49 -6.46
CA ALA A 42 2.49 -3.60 -6.68
C ALA A 42 2.90 -3.73 -8.16
N THR A 43 1.95 -3.58 -9.09
CA THR A 43 2.24 -3.57 -10.53
C THR A 43 3.21 -2.46 -10.90
N GLN A 44 3.01 -1.25 -10.36
CA GLN A 44 3.86 -0.09 -10.64
C GLN A 44 5.33 -0.32 -10.24
N TYR A 45 5.57 -1.02 -9.13
CA TYR A 45 6.91 -1.21 -8.57
C TYR A 45 7.43 -2.65 -8.68
N SER A 46 6.82 -3.47 -9.55
CA SER A 46 7.18 -4.89 -9.72
C SER A 46 7.20 -5.68 -8.40
N ALA A 47 6.28 -5.36 -7.49
CA ALA A 47 6.10 -6.01 -6.20
C ALA A 47 4.96 -7.02 -6.22
N ARG A 48 4.77 -7.75 -5.11
CA ARG A 48 3.61 -8.63 -4.91
C ARG A 48 2.51 -7.90 -4.14
N ALA A 49 1.25 -8.01 -4.58
CA ALA A 49 0.11 -7.59 -3.77
C ALA A 49 -0.40 -8.76 -2.94
N THR A 50 -0.85 -8.50 -1.71
CA THR A 50 -1.59 -9.49 -0.93
C THR A 50 -2.86 -8.90 -0.36
N ARG A 51 -3.95 -9.67 -0.46
CA ARG A 51 -5.20 -9.40 0.20
C ARG A 51 -5.35 -10.40 1.33
N VAL A 52 -5.03 -10.00 2.55
CA VAL A 52 -5.51 -10.73 3.71
C VAL A 52 -6.98 -10.37 3.86
N PRO A 53 -7.91 -11.35 3.89
CA PRO A 53 -9.31 -11.04 4.11
C PRO A 53 -9.45 -10.16 5.35
N PRO A 54 -10.17 -9.03 5.29
CA PRO A 54 -10.44 -8.25 6.47
C PRO A 54 -11.01 -9.16 7.55
N ARG A 55 -10.61 -8.99 8.82
CA ARG A 55 -11.32 -9.68 9.91
C ARG A 55 -12.81 -9.38 9.75
N LYS A 56 -13.68 -10.34 10.07
CA LYS A 56 -15.14 -10.32 9.79
C LYS A 56 -15.87 -8.99 10.08
N ASN A 57 -15.32 -8.14 10.95
CA ASN A 57 -15.89 -6.85 11.37
C ASN A 57 -15.04 -5.62 10.97
N MET A 58 -14.07 -5.76 10.07
CA MET A 58 -13.13 -4.70 9.70
C MET A 58 -13.65 -3.95 8.46
N GLN A 59 -14.38 -2.86 8.69
CA GLN A 59 -14.71 -1.90 7.62
C GLN A 59 -13.60 -0.87 7.48
N ARG A 60 -13.42 -0.35 6.26
CA ARG A 60 -12.54 0.80 6.04
C ARG A 60 -13.11 1.98 6.85
N PRO A 61 -12.32 2.64 7.72
CA PRO A 61 -12.83 3.80 8.44
C PRO A 61 -13.30 4.84 7.41
N PRO A 62 -14.44 5.50 7.65
CA PRO A 62 -14.91 6.56 6.77
C PRO A 62 -13.80 7.60 6.65
N ALA A 63 -13.61 8.14 5.44
CA ALA A 63 -12.66 9.22 5.25
C ALA A 63 -13.08 10.36 6.19
N THR A 64 -12.32 10.59 7.26
CA THR A 64 -12.58 11.70 8.16
C THR A 64 -12.51 12.96 7.30
N SER A 65 -13.67 13.55 7.02
CA SER A 65 -13.75 14.88 6.44
C SER A 65 -13.07 15.79 7.45
N SER A 66 -11.80 16.11 7.23
CA SER A 66 -11.12 17.13 8.01
C SER A 66 -11.92 18.41 7.86
N ARG A 67 -12.52 18.83 8.97
CA ARG A 67 -13.09 20.16 9.15
C ARG A 67 -12.02 21.17 8.71
N THR A 68 -12.47 22.12 7.89
CA THR A 68 -11.77 23.33 7.42
C THR A 68 -10.86 23.95 8.46
#